data_AF-A0A2H3B1I8-F1
#
_entry.id   AF-A0A2H3B1I8-F1
#
_cell.length_a   1.000
_cell.length_b   1.000
_cell.length_c   1.000
_cell.angle_alpha   90.00
_cell.angle_beta   90.00
_cell.angle_gamma   90.00
#
_symmetry.space_group_name_H-M   'P 1'
#
loop_
_entity.id
_entity.type
_entity.pdbx_description
1 polymer ?
#
loop_
_entity_poly.entity_id
_entity_poly.type
_entity_poly.pdbx_seq_one_letter_code
_entity_poly.pdbx_strand_id
1 'polypeptide(L)'
;MSTHITALRISTSDTEFILCNAYNIPESNKTIRELRSFFNAQDADTPTLLLGDFNKHHALWAGPHVPDRCAASDSEELIQLLAELGLELTLPPGTPTFTSAAHKTTSTLDLVFATHETLAPSVICQAIRPK
;
A
#
# COMPACT_ATOMS: atom_id res chain seq x y z
N MET A 1 -20.99 1.49 3.27
CA MET A 1 -19.87 2.41 3.02
C MET A 1 -18.68 1.93 3.84
N SER A 2 -17.48 1.86 3.26
CA SER A 2 -16.27 1.60 4.04
C SER A 2 -15.98 2.81 4.94
N THR A 3 -15.50 2.56 6.16
CA THR A 3 -15.05 3.60 7.10
C THR A 3 -13.53 3.78 7.08
N HIS A 4 -12.82 3.03 6.22
CA HIS A 4 -11.36 2.93 6.24
C HIS A 4 -10.70 3.20 4.89
N ILE A 5 -11.50 3.50 3.87
CA ILE A 5 -11.03 3.78 2.51
C ILE A 5 -11.57 5.15 2.12
N THR A 6 -10.72 5.98 1.53
CA THR A 6 -11.12 7.21 0.85
C THR A 6 -10.43 7.23 -0.50
N ALA A 7 -11.19 7.44 -1.56
CA ALA A 7 -10.68 7.52 -2.91
C ALA A 7 -11.06 8.85 -3.56
N LEU A 8 -10.16 9.39 -4.35
CA LEU A 8 -10.33 10.59 -5.13
C LEU A 8 -9.94 10.28 -6.58
N ARG A 9 -10.69 10.80 -7.54
CA ARG A 9 -10.27 10.82 -8.94
C ARG A 9 -9.61 12.17 -9.19
N ILE A 10 -8.38 12.14 -9.71
CA ILE A 10 -7.58 13.32 -10.00
C ILE A 10 -7.40 13.39 -11.50
N SER A 11 -7.89 14.46 -12.13
CA SER A 11 -7.69 14.74 -13.54
C SER A 11 -6.70 15.89 -13.67
N THR A 12 -5.63 15.69 -14.44
CA THR A 12 -4.62 16.68 -14.81
C THR A 12 -4.72 16.98 -16.31
N SER A 13 -3.84 17.83 -16.85
CA SER A 13 -3.78 18.04 -18.30
C SER A 13 -3.35 16.79 -19.08
N ASP A 14 -2.54 15.93 -18.44
CA ASP A 14 -1.80 14.88 -19.13
C ASP A 14 -2.31 13.47 -18.76
N THR A 15 -2.98 13.33 -17.61
CA THR A 15 -3.45 12.05 -17.10
C THR A 15 -4.63 12.19 -16.14
N GLU A 16 -5.46 11.15 -16.08
CA GLU A 16 -6.45 10.95 -15.02
C GLU A 16 -6.10 9.68 -14.24
N PHE A 17 -6.17 9.75 -12.92
CA PHE A 17 -5.87 8.61 -12.06
C PHE A 17 -6.67 8.62 -10.76
N ILE A 18 -6.70 7.47 -10.08
CA ILE A 18 -7.30 7.32 -8.75
C ILE A 18 -6.21 7.43 -7.70
N LEU A 19 -6.40 8.34 -6.73
CA LEU A 19 -5.67 8.33 -5.47
C LEU A 19 -6.54 7.65 -4.41
N CYS A 20 -6.06 6.55 -3.85
CA CYS A 20 -6.77 5.78 -2.85
C CYS A 20 -5.96 5.71 -1.54
N ASN A 21 -6.53 6.23 -0.46
CA ASN A 21 -5.99 6.08 0.88
C ASN A 21 -6.73 4.97 1.63
N ALA A 22 -5.99 4.06 2.27
CA ALA A 22 -6.55 2.95 3.02
C ALA A 22 -5.92 2.82 4.41
N TYR A 23 -6.76 2.49 5.40
CA TYR A 23 -6.33 2.00 6.71
C TYR A 23 -6.78 0.56 6.86
N ASN A 24 -5.87 -0.39 6.82
CA ASN A 24 -6.20 -1.78 7.08
C ASN A 24 -6.10 -2.05 8.58
N ILE A 25 -7.21 -2.56 9.14
CA ILE A 25 -7.28 -2.94 10.55
C ILE A 25 -6.24 -4.05 10.82
N PRO A 26 -5.46 -3.97 11.91
CA PRO A 26 -4.53 -5.03 12.27
C PRO A 26 -5.16 -6.42 12.26
N GLU A 27 -4.41 -7.40 11.77
CA GLU A 27 -4.83 -8.81 11.70
C GLU A 27 -6.10 -9.07 10.86
N SER A 28 -6.52 -8.11 10.01
CA SER A 28 -7.69 -8.24 9.15
C SER A 28 -7.33 -8.13 7.67
N ASN A 29 -8.18 -8.73 6.81
CA ASN A 29 -8.22 -8.47 5.36
C ASN A 29 -9.51 -7.76 4.92
N LYS A 30 -10.32 -7.28 5.87
CA LYS A 30 -11.60 -6.64 5.55
C LYS A 30 -11.41 -5.43 4.62
N THR A 31 -10.48 -4.53 4.94
CA THR A 31 -10.20 -3.35 4.11
C THR A 31 -9.66 -3.77 2.73
N ILE A 32 -8.84 -4.83 2.66
CA ILE A 32 -8.28 -5.34 1.39
C ILE A 32 -9.41 -5.87 0.46
N ARG A 33 -10.38 -6.60 1.00
CA ARG A 33 -11.55 -7.09 0.24
C ARG A 33 -12.48 -5.96 -0.20
N GLU A 34 -12.62 -4.93 0.62
CA GLU A 34 -13.34 -3.71 0.27
C GLU A 34 -12.63 -2.93 -0.85
N LEU A 35 -11.29 -2.81 -0.81
CA LEU A 35 -10.49 -2.23 -1.90
C LEU A 35 -10.69 -3.00 -3.21
N ARG A 36 -10.62 -4.33 -3.17
CA ARG A 36 -10.87 -5.19 -4.34
C ARG A 36 -12.25 -4.94 -4.93
N SER A 37 -13.28 -4.87 -4.09
CA SER A 37 -14.65 -4.59 -4.53
C SER A 37 -14.78 -3.19 -5.16
N PHE A 38 -14.06 -2.20 -4.61
CA PHE A 38 -14.00 -0.85 -5.16
C PHE A 38 -13.33 -0.82 -6.54
N PHE A 39 -12.16 -1.43 -6.69
CA PHE A 39 -11.42 -1.44 -7.95
C PHE A 39 -12.07 -2.30 -9.04
N ASN A 40 -12.76 -3.38 -8.69
CA ASN A 40 -13.57 -4.17 -9.63
C ASN A 40 -14.73 -3.35 -10.25
N ALA A 41 -15.12 -2.25 -9.63
CA ALA A 41 -16.14 -1.34 -10.15
C ALA A 41 -15.55 -0.14 -10.93
N GLN A 42 -14.22 -0.07 -11.09
CA GLN A 42 -13.53 0.95 -11.90
C GLN A 42 -13.11 0.36 -13.25
N ASP A 43 -12.77 1.23 -14.20
CA ASP A 43 -12.13 0.78 -15.44
C ASP A 43 -10.75 0.21 -15.13
N ALA A 44 -10.48 -1.00 -15.61
CA ALA A 44 -9.27 -1.78 -15.29
C ALA A 44 -7.97 -1.04 -15.62
N ASP A 45 -8.00 -0.18 -16.65
CA ASP A 45 -6.84 0.57 -17.12
C ASP A 45 -6.65 1.92 -16.40
N THR A 46 -7.51 2.26 -15.41
CA THR A 46 -7.38 3.53 -14.68
C THR A 46 -6.11 3.49 -13.81
N PRO A 47 -5.12 4.37 -14.06
CA PRO A 47 -3.93 4.44 -13.22
C PRO A 47 -4.30 4.71 -11.77
N THR A 48 -3.58 4.10 -10.85
CA THR A 48 -3.90 4.09 -9.43
C THR A 48 -2.66 4.36 -8.60
N LEU A 49 -2.81 5.28 -7.64
CA LEU A 49 -1.88 5.52 -6.54
C LEU A 49 -2.59 5.11 -5.24
N LEU A 50 -2.19 3.96 -4.70
CA LEU A 50 -2.74 3.37 -3.48
C LEU A 50 -1.75 3.57 -2.33
N LEU A 51 -2.19 4.19 -1.25
CA LEU A 51 -1.33 4.49 -0.09
C LEU A 51 -2.07 4.34 1.24
N GLY A 52 -1.31 4.27 2.33
CA GLY A 52 -1.83 4.31 3.69
C GLY A 52 -1.19 3.25 4.59
N ASP A 53 -1.79 3.02 5.75
CA ASP A 53 -1.31 2.04 6.73
C ASP A 53 -1.99 0.69 6.50
N PHE A 54 -1.20 -0.30 6.06
CA PHE A 54 -1.71 -1.61 5.73
C PHE A 54 -1.66 -2.59 6.91
N ASN A 55 -0.94 -2.29 8.01
CA ASN A 55 -0.75 -3.23 9.12
C ASN A 55 -0.42 -4.68 8.68
N LYS A 56 0.33 -4.82 7.57
CA LYS A 56 0.77 -6.09 6.99
C LYS A 56 2.28 -6.14 6.88
N HIS A 57 2.83 -7.33 7.00
CA HIS A 57 4.24 -7.61 6.80
C HIS A 57 4.42 -8.51 5.58
N HIS A 58 5.35 -8.16 4.71
CA HIS A 58 5.73 -9.00 3.59
C HIS A 58 7.15 -8.69 3.14
N ALA A 59 7.83 -9.68 2.56
CA ALA A 59 9.21 -9.54 2.11
C ALA A 59 9.40 -8.42 1.07
N LEU A 60 8.36 -8.11 0.28
CA LEU A 60 8.40 -7.05 -0.74
C LEU A 60 8.65 -5.65 -0.15
N TRP A 61 8.15 -5.35 1.05
CA TRP A 61 8.29 -4.02 1.66
C TRP A 61 9.03 -4.01 2.99
N ALA A 62 9.09 -5.13 3.71
CA ALA A 62 9.73 -5.18 5.02
C ALA A 62 11.27 -5.22 4.95
N GLY A 63 11.85 -5.50 3.79
CA GLY A 63 13.29 -5.65 3.59
C GLY A 63 13.83 -7.01 4.05
N PRO A 64 15.15 -7.27 3.88
CA PRO A 64 15.74 -8.61 3.98
C PRO A 64 15.83 -9.24 5.39
N HIS A 65 15.38 -8.56 6.46
CA HIS A 65 15.71 -8.93 7.84
C HIS A 65 14.51 -9.13 8.79
N VAL A 66 13.33 -9.51 8.27
CA VAL A 66 12.12 -9.72 9.11
C VAL A 66 11.29 -10.98 8.72
N PRO A 67 11.92 -12.16 8.53
CA PRO A 67 11.24 -13.35 8.01
C PRO A 67 10.07 -13.83 8.89
N ASP A 68 10.24 -13.86 10.21
CA ASP A 68 9.21 -14.41 11.12
C ASP A 68 7.90 -13.59 11.10
N ARG A 69 8.01 -12.25 11.08
CA ARG A 69 6.84 -11.36 11.00
C ARG A 69 6.14 -11.46 9.66
N CYS A 70 6.91 -11.59 8.57
CA CYS A 70 6.33 -11.80 7.25
C CYS A 70 5.60 -13.15 7.17
N ALA A 71 6.16 -14.23 7.74
CA ALA A 71 5.54 -15.55 7.74
C ALA A 71 4.24 -15.60 8.56
N ALA A 72 4.16 -14.83 9.65
CA ALA A 72 2.95 -14.73 10.47
C ALA A 72 1.89 -13.77 9.91
N SER A 73 2.22 -12.99 8.87
CA SER A 73 1.30 -11.99 8.33
C SER A 73 0.53 -12.55 7.15
N ASP A 74 -0.80 -12.49 7.25
CA ASP A 74 -1.71 -12.87 6.17
C ASP A 74 -1.77 -11.76 5.09
N SER A 75 -0.73 -11.68 4.27
CA SER A 75 -0.55 -10.63 3.25
C SER A 75 -0.99 -11.07 1.85
N GLU A 76 -1.39 -12.33 1.66
CA GLU A 76 -1.61 -12.92 0.34
C GLU A 76 -2.71 -12.21 -0.45
N GLU A 77 -3.83 -11.87 0.18
CA GLU A 77 -4.93 -11.13 -0.48
C GLU A 77 -4.48 -9.75 -0.99
N LEU A 78 -3.57 -9.09 -0.25
CA LEU A 78 -3.00 -7.82 -0.67
C LEU A 78 -2.04 -8.03 -1.84
N ILE A 79 -1.16 -9.04 -1.79
CA ILE A 79 -0.24 -9.35 -2.89
C ILE A 79 -1.01 -9.63 -4.19
N GLN A 80 -2.06 -10.43 -4.13
CA GLN A 80 -2.89 -10.73 -5.28
C GLN A 80 -3.58 -9.46 -5.82
N LEU A 81 -4.12 -8.62 -4.94
CA LEU A 81 -4.73 -7.35 -5.35
C LEU A 81 -3.72 -6.42 -6.04
N LEU A 82 -2.51 -6.28 -5.49
CA LEU A 82 -1.47 -5.46 -6.09
C LEU A 82 -1.07 -5.98 -7.48
N ALA A 83 -0.93 -7.30 -7.62
CA ALA A 83 -0.58 -7.94 -8.88
C ALA A 83 -1.66 -7.77 -9.95
N GLU A 84 -2.94 -7.94 -9.59
CA GLU A 84 -4.08 -7.75 -10.49
C GLU A 84 -4.19 -6.31 -11.00
N LEU A 85 -3.85 -5.33 -10.15
CA LEU A 85 -3.89 -3.91 -10.48
C LEU A 85 -2.57 -3.38 -11.11
N GLY A 86 -1.58 -4.25 -11.31
CA GLY A 86 -0.27 -3.85 -11.83
C GLY A 86 0.45 -2.81 -10.98
N LEU A 87 0.26 -2.87 -9.65
CA LEU A 87 0.83 -1.91 -8.71
C LEU A 87 2.18 -2.37 -8.19
N GLU A 88 3.14 -1.46 -8.15
CA GLU A 88 4.46 -1.70 -7.56
C GLU A 88 4.72 -0.79 -6.36
N LEU A 89 5.59 -1.24 -5.45
CA LEU A 89 6.00 -0.47 -4.29
C LEU A 89 6.92 0.67 -4.72
N THR A 90 6.52 1.90 -4.44
CA THR A 90 7.31 3.12 -4.73
C THR A 90 8.12 3.60 -3.52
N LEU A 91 7.72 3.17 -2.31
CA LEU A 91 8.50 3.36 -1.10
C LEU A 91 9.69 2.38 -1.07
N PRO A 92 10.94 2.82 -0.85
CA PRO A 92 12.07 1.89 -0.76
C PRO A 92 11.83 0.80 0.30
N PRO A 93 12.01 -0.50 -0.04
CA PRO A 93 11.82 -1.59 0.92
C PRO A 93 12.67 -1.42 2.18
N GLY A 94 12.08 -1.78 3.34
CA GLY A 94 12.71 -1.65 4.65
C GLY A 94 12.69 -0.22 5.22
N THR A 95 12.03 0.72 4.56
CA THR A 95 11.83 2.09 5.08
C THR A 95 11.03 2.05 6.38
N PRO A 96 11.57 2.50 7.53
CA PRO A 96 10.83 2.51 8.78
C PRO A 96 9.68 3.53 8.72
N THR A 97 8.45 3.06 8.90
CA THR A 97 7.25 3.91 8.97
C THR A 97 6.52 3.80 10.30
N PHE A 98 6.76 2.73 11.05
CA PHE A 98 6.25 2.55 12.40
C PHE A 98 7.35 2.13 13.38
N THR A 99 7.31 2.66 14.61
CA THR A 99 8.18 2.25 15.72
C THR A 99 7.33 1.80 16.91
N SER A 100 7.49 0.54 17.32
CA SER A 100 6.87 0.03 18.54
C SER A 100 7.76 0.30 19.74
N ALA A 101 7.30 1.14 20.67
CA ALA A 101 7.99 1.36 21.94
C ALA A 101 7.99 0.09 22.83
N ALA A 102 6.88 -0.65 22.82
CA ALA A 102 6.72 -1.86 23.63
C ALA A 102 7.67 -2.98 23.20
N HIS A 103 7.84 -3.17 21.90
CA HIS A 103 8.69 -4.24 21.35
C HIS A 103 10.09 -3.77 20.97
N LYS A 104 10.37 -2.46 21.02
CA LYS A 104 11.63 -1.84 20.58
C LYS A 104 12.03 -2.23 19.16
N THR A 105 11.06 -2.30 18.26
CA THR A 105 11.26 -2.67 16.85
C THR A 105 10.66 -1.64 15.90
N THR A 106 11.22 -1.56 14.71
CA THR A 106 10.68 -0.78 13.59
C THR A 106 10.06 -1.68 12.54
N SER A 107 9.05 -1.17 11.84
CA SER A 107 8.33 -1.87 10.76
C SER A 107 8.03 -0.91 9.61
N THR A 108 7.81 -1.47 8.42
CA THR A 108 7.32 -0.78 7.23
C THR A 108 5.85 -1.18 7.05
N LEU A 109 4.93 -0.36 7.56
CA LEU A 109 3.48 -0.62 7.57
C LEU A 109 2.69 0.37 6.73
N ASP A 110 3.12 1.64 6.73
CA ASP A 110 2.69 2.63 5.76
C ASP A 110 3.37 2.37 4.41
N LEU A 111 2.56 2.16 3.36
CA LEU A 111 3.03 1.76 2.04
C LEU A 111 2.48 2.71 0.98
N VAL A 112 3.21 2.81 -0.14
CA VAL A 112 2.80 3.58 -1.31
C VAL A 112 3.02 2.72 -2.53
N PHE A 113 1.94 2.44 -3.24
CA PHE A 113 1.91 1.63 -4.45
C PHE A 113 1.38 2.45 -5.62
N ALA A 114 1.99 2.30 -6.78
CA ALA A 114 1.58 3.01 -7.99
C ALA A 114 1.53 2.06 -9.18
N THR A 115 0.65 2.32 -10.14
CA THR A 115 0.61 1.57 -11.40
C THR A 115 1.96 1.66 -12.11
N HIS A 116 2.57 0.50 -12.36
CA HIS A 116 3.94 0.35 -12.85
C HIS A 116 4.21 1.13 -14.14
N GLU A 117 3.31 1.01 -15.12
CA GLU A 117 3.55 1.54 -16.47
C GLU A 117 3.36 3.05 -16.60
N THR A 118 2.67 3.69 -15.63
CA THR A 118 2.21 5.08 -15.77
C THR A 118 2.67 5.97 -14.62
N LEU A 119 2.18 5.73 -13.41
CA LEU A 119 2.41 6.61 -12.27
C LEU A 119 3.74 6.34 -11.59
N ALA A 120 4.14 5.08 -11.44
CA ALA A 120 5.29 4.71 -10.63
C ALA A 120 6.61 5.41 -11.04
N PRO A 121 6.94 5.63 -12.34
CA PRO A 121 8.12 6.38 -12.74
C PRO A 121 8.15 7.85 -12.29
N SER A 122 6.98 8.40 -11.96
CA SER A 122 6.81 9.80 -11.54
C SER A 122 6.63 9.97 -10.02
N VAL A 123 6.53 8.87 -9.27
CA VAL A 123 6.32 8.89 -7.82
C VAL A 123 7.66 8.77 -7.09
N ILE A 124 8.01 9.78 -6.30
CA ILE A 124 9.22 9.78 -5.48
C ILE A 124 8.80 9.78 -4.01
N CYS A 125 9.10 8.70 -3.30
CA CYS A 125 8.82 8.59 -1.87
C CYS A 125 10.07 8.90 -1.03
N GLN A 126 9.90 9.77 -0.03
CA GLN A 126 10.95 10.07 0.95
C GLN A 126 10.42 9.85 2.37
N ALA A 127 11.15 9.04 3.14
CA ALA A 127 10.89 8.89 4.56
C ALA A 127 11.32 10.15 5.31
N ILE A 128 10.39 10.79 6.02
CA ILE A 128 10.69 11.93 6.88
C ILE A 128 11.06 11.40 8.26
N ARG A 129 12.33 11.55 8.65
CA ARG A 129 12.77 11.21 10.01
C ARG A 129 12.58 12.43 10.92
N PRO A 130 11.95 12.29 12.09
CA PRO A 130 11.96 13.36 13.08
C PRO A 130 13.40 13.66 13.51
N LYS A 131 13.70 14.95 13.72
CA LYS A 131 14.98 15.41 14.27
C LYS A 131 15.11 15.02 15.74
#